data_AF-A0A6B1BDC0-F1
#
_entry.id   AF-A0A6B1BDC0-F1
#
_cell.length_a   1.000
_cell.length_b   1.000
_cell.length_c   1.000
_cell.angle_alpha   90.00
_cell.angle_beta   90.00
_cell.angle_gamma   90.00
#
_symmetry.space_group_name_H-M   'P 1'
#
loop_
_entity.id
_entity.type
_entity.pdbx_description
1 polymer ?
#
loop_
_entity_poly.entity_id
_entity_poly.type
_entity_poly.pdbx_seq_one_letter_code
_entity_poly.pdbx_strand_id
1 'polypeptide(L)'
;MHNKRRCSNPPEFVVSVTSDNDEYMVGVTCATHRDDVSKKVTYLQLHNKIPKGVIKFVKLHPVGTDCIRADPDDRIQLDPFK
;
A
#
# COMPACT_ATOMS: atom_id res chain seq x y z
N MET A 1 4.37 -13.41 -2.34
CA MET A 1 4.02 -14.80 -2.68
C MET A 1 5.03 -15.70 -2.01
N HIS A 2 4.59 -16.62 -1.17
CA HIS A 2 5.45 -17.63 -0.56
C HIS A 2 5.06 -18.97 -1.19
N ASN A 3 6.01 -19.72 -1.75
CA ASN A 3 5.76 -20.99 -2.44
C ASN A 3 4.63 -20.96 -3.49
N LYS A 4 4.58 -19.92 -4.33
CA LYS A 4 3.56 -19.69 -5.38
C LYS A 4 2.10 -19.55 -4.88
N ARG A 5 1.87 -19.52 -3.56
CA ARG A 5 0.56 -19.25 -2.97
C ARG A 5 0.41 -17.76 -2.69
N ARG A 6 -0.81 -17.25 -2.88
CA ARG A 6 -1.17 -15.91 -2.42
C ARG A 6 -1.20 -15.93 -0.89
N CYS A 7 -0.70 -14.87 -0.27
CA CYS A 7 -0.81 -14.73 1.17
C CYS A 7 -2.28 -14.47 1.52
N SER A 8 -2.84 -15.26 2.44
CA SER A 8 -4.23 -15.10 2.91
C SER A 8 -4.35 -14.03 4.00
N ASN A 9 -3.23 -13.64 4.63
CA ASN A 9 -3.25 -12.63 5.67
C ASN A 9 -3.39 -11.24 5.04
N PRO A 10 -4.21 -10.35 5.64
CA PRO A 10 -4.31 -8.98 5.19
C PRO A 10 -2.95 -8.27 5.30
N PRO A 11 -2.68 -7.28 4.45
CA PRO A 11 -1.47 -6.48 4.56
C PRO A 11 -1.52 -5.64 5.85
N GLU A 12 -0.41 -5.63 6.57
CA GLU A 12 -0.23 -4.88 7.82
C GLU A 12 0.80 -3.76 7.67
N PHE A 13 1.61 -3.81 6.62
CA PHE A 13 2.70 -2.87 6.38
C PHE A 13 2.72 -2.41 4.93
N VAL A 14 2.92 -1.10 4.74
CA VAL A 14 3.41 -0.54 3.48
C VAL A 14 4.93 -0.63 3.48
N VAL A 15 5.48 -1.04 2.35
CA VAL A 15 6.91 -1.10 2.11
C VAL A 15 7.27 0.05 1.19
N SER A 16 8.17 0.91 1.65
CA SER A 16 8.71 2.02 0.86
C SER A 16 10.23 2.00 0.85
N VAL A 17 10.81 2.63 -0.16
CA VAL A 17 12.24 2.87 -0.26
C VAL A 17 12.46 4.36 -0.29
N THR A 18 13.21 4.87 0.68
CA THR A 18 13.66 6.26 0.69
C THR A 18 15.00 6.35 -0.04
N SER A 19 15.06 7.11 -1.12
CA SER A 19 16.27 7.40 -1.90
C SER A 19 16.41 8.91 -2.01
N ASP A 20 17.58 9.42 -1.66
CA ASP A 20 17.87 10.85 -1.72
C ASP A 20 16.86 11.68 -0.90
N ASN A 21 15.94 12.39 -1.55
CA ASN A 21 14.89 13.19 -0.91
C ASN A 21 13.47 12.66 -1.18
N ASP A 22 13.34 11.53 -1.87
CA ASP A 22 12.05 10.97 -2.27
C ASP A 22 11.76 9.64 -1.56
N GLU A 23 10.48 9.33 -1.42
CA GLU A 23 10.02 8.05 -0.87
C GLU A 23 9.10 7.34 -1.88
N TYR A 24 9.50 6.12 -2.26
CA TYR A 24 8.82 5.34 -3.26
C TYR A 24 8.13 4.15 -2.62
N MET A 25 6.80 4.06 -2.75
CA MET A 25 6.05 2.87 -2.33
C MET A 25 6.34 1.72 -3.29
N VAL A 26 6.85 0.61 -2.77
CA VAL A 26 7.20 -0.59 -3.57
C VAL A 26 6.22 -1.74 -3.36
N GLY A 27 5.43 -1.73 -2.29
CA GLY A 27 4.39 -2.73 -2.08
C GLY A 27 3.81 -2.75 -0.68
N VAL A 28 3.10 -3.84 -0.36
CA VAL A 28 2.51 -4.11 0.95
C VAL A 28 2.81 -5.55 1.39
N THR A 29 2.86 -5.79 2.69
CA THR A 29 3.13 -7.11 3.25
C THR A 29 2.43 -7.32 4.61
N CYS A 30 2.26 -8.58 5.01
CA CYS A 30 1.86 -8.94 6.37
C CYS A 30 3.10 -9.15 7.26
N ALA A 31 2.92 -9.25 8.57
CA ALA A 31 4.02 -9.48 9.52
C ALA A 31 4.86 -10.72 9.17
N THR A 32 4.20 -11.82 8.80
CA THR A 32 4.86 -13.11 8.50
C THR A 32 5.81 -13.04 7.30
N HIS A 33 5.50 -12.22 6.29
CA HIS A 33 6.29 -12.13 5.05
C HIS A 33 7.21 -10.91 5.03
N ARG A 34 7.37 -10.21 6.16
CA ARG A 34 8.19 -9.00 6.23
C ARG A 34 9.65 -9.25 5.83
N ASP A 35 10.24 -10.32 6.34
CA ASP A 35 11.65 -10.65 6.09
C ASP A 35 11.90 -11.10 4.63
N ASP A 36 11.01 -11.95 4.10
CA ASP A 36 11.05 -12.37 2.68
C ASP A 36 10.94 -11.17 1.72
N VAL A 37 10.03 -10.23 2.03
CA VAL A 37 9.86 -9.02 1.22
C VAL A 37 11.09 -8.12 1.33
N SER A 38 11.66 -7.94 2.53
CA SER A 38 12.90 -7.19 2.73
C SER A 38 14.04 -7.74 1.86
N LYS A 39 14.27 -9.07 1.92
CA LYS A 39 15.27 -9.75 1.08
C LYS A 39 15.03 -9.53 -0.42
N LYS A 40 13.76 -9.59 -0.85
CA LYS A 40 13.42 -9.38 -2.25
C LYS A 40 13.66 -7.94 -2.70
N VAL A 41 13.30 -6.95 -1.88
CA VAL A 41 13.54 -5.53 -2.15
C VAL A 41 15.05 -5.27 -2.21
N THR A 42 15.83 -5.77 -1.26
CA THR A 42 17.30 -5.69 -1.31
C THR A 42 17.88 -6.29 -2.59
N TYR A 43 17.42 -7.48 -2.99
CA TYR A 43 17.81 -8.09 -4.25
C TYR A 43 17.50 -7.18 -5.45
N LEU A 44 16.32 -6.58 -5.50
CA LEU A 44 15.93 -5.68 -6.59
C LEU A 44 16.78 -4.39 -6.62
N GLN A 45 17.17 -3.86 -5.46
CA GLN A 45 18.10 -2.72 -5.36
C GLN A 45 19.49 -3.08 -5.91
N LEU A 46 20.01 -4.26 -5.55
CA LEU A 46 21.30 -4.76 -6.04
C LEU A 46 21.32 -4.91 -7.57
N HIS A 47 20.21 -5.33 -8.16
CA HIS A 47 20.03 -5.47 -9.60
C HIS A 47 19.59 -4.18 -10.30
N ASN A 48 19.61 -3.03 -9.61
CA ASN A 48 19.20 -1.71 -10.14
C ASN A 48 17.80 -1.71 -10.77
N LYS A 49 16.88 -2.54 -10.26
CA LYS A 49 15.47 -2.60 -10.70
C LYS A 49 14.58 -1.62 -9.93
N ILE A 50 15.01 -1.25 -8.73
CA ILE A 50 14.39 -0.22 -7.88
C ILE A 50 15.51 0.67 -7.32
N PRO A 51 15.22 1.94 -6.96
CA PRO A 51 16.22 2.87 -6.44
C PRO A 51 16.91 2.31 -5.20
N LYS A 52 18.22 2.57 -5.08
CA LYS A 52 19.01 2.19 -3.91
C LYS A 52 18.68 3.13 -2.77
N GLY A 53 18.37 2.59 -1.60
CA GLY A 53 17.93 3.43 -0.50
C GLY A 53 17.53 2.61 0.71
N VAL A 54 17.03 3.30 1.74
CA VAL A 54 16.64 2.65 2.99
C VAL A 54 15.23 2.08 2.86
N ILE A 55 15.08 0.79 3.14
CA ILE A 55 13.78 0.12 3.14
C ILE A 55 13.05 0.45 4.44
N LYS A 56 11.85 1.02 4.33
CA LYS A 56 10.96 1.30 5.45
C LYS A 56 9.73 0.40 5.41
N PHE A 57 9.27 0.03 6.60
CA PHE A 57 8.01 -0.68 6.82
C PHE A 57 7.13 0.19 7.70
N VAL A 58 6.06 0.73 7.13
CA VAL A 58 5.11 1.59 7.83
C VAL A 58 3.86 0.77 8.13
N LYS A 59 3.46 0.69 9.40
CA LYS A 59 2.25 -0.05 9.79
C LYS A 59 1.01 0.61 9.20
N LEU A 60 0.15 -0.19 8.59
CA LEU A 60 -1.14 0.26 8.09
C LEU A 60 -2.12 0.43 9.23
N HIS A 61 -2.84 1.55 9.20
CA HIS A 61 -3.98 1.81 10.07
C HIS A 61 -5.25 1.61 9.24
N PRO A 62 -6.06 0.58 9.51
CA PRO A 62 -7.30 0.37 8.79
C PRO A 62 -8.25 1.53 9.09
N VAL A 63 -8.71 2.21 8.03
CA VAL A 63 -9.77 3.22 8.13
C VAL A 63 -11.07 2.54 7.70
N GLY A 64 -11.98 2.35 8.66
CA GLY A 64 -13.35 2.01 8.36
C GLY A 64 -14.04 3.24 7.77
N THR A 65 -14.47 3.16 6.52
CA THR A 65 -15.38 4.15 5.95
C THR A 65 -16.71 3.45 5.74
N ASP A 66 -17.79 4.04 6.22
CA ASP A 66 -19.12 3.62 5.81
C ASP A 66 -19.25 3.93 4.32
N CYS A 67 -19.32 2.89 3.51
CA CYS A 67 -19.56 3.02 2.07
C CYS A 67 -20.98 3.56 1.87
N ILE A 68 -21.13 4.88 1.80
CA ILE A 68 -22.39 5.52 1.44
C ILE A 68 -22.55 5.36 -0.08
N ARG A 69 -23.54 4.58 -0.51
CA ARG A 69 -23.98 4.63 -1.91
C ARG A 69 -24.76 5.93 -2.05
N ALA A 70 -24.22 6.88 -2.82
CA ALA A 70 -25.04 7.95 -3.34
C ALA A 70 -25.93 7.31 -4.41
N ASP A 71 -27.16 6.95 -4.06
CA ASP A 71 -28.14 6.62 -5.07
C ASP A 71 -28.39 7.88 -5.92
N PRO A 72 -28.58 7.79 -7.24
CA PRO A 72 -28.96 8.95 -8.05
C PRO A 72 -30.20 9.69 -7.50
N ASP A 73 -31.07 9.04 -6.73
CA ASP A 73 -32.22 9.66 -6.04
C ASP A 73 -31.84 10.47 -4.78
N ASP A 74 -30.68 10.19 -4.15
CA ASP A 74 -30.15 10.96 -3.01
C ASP A 74 -29.58 12.33 -3.41
N ARG A 75 -29.63 12.68 -4.70
CA ARG A 75 -29.19 13.98 -5.20
C ARG A 75 -30.26 15.03 -4.92
N ILE A 76 -30.09 15.78 -3.83
CA ILE A 76 -30.87 17.00 -3.58
C ILE A 76 -30.49 18.03 -4.65
N GLN A 77 -31.39 18.25 -5.62
CA GLN A 77 -31.26 19.31 -6.60
C GLN A 77 -31.62 20.63 -5.89
N LEU A 78 -30.59 21.41 -5.53
CA LEU A 78 -30.81 22.76 -5.01
C LEU A 78 -31.24 23.65 -6.18
N ASP A 79 -32.53 24.00 -6.26
CA ASP A 79 -33.03 24.96 -7.22
C ASP A 79 -32.36 26.33 -6.98
N PRO A 80 -31.58 26.87 -7.94
CA PRO A 80 -30.80 28.08 -7.70
C PRO A 80 -31.62 29.37 -7.72
N PHE A 81 -32.94 29.33 -7.93
CA PHE A 81 -33.78 30.54 -7.98
C PHE A 81 -35.21 30.25 -7.49
N LYS A 82 -35.50 30.68 -6.25
CA LYS A 82 -36.86 31.00 -5.79
C LYS A 82 -36.86 32.39 -5.18
#